data_AF-A0A933ZL12-F1
#
_entry.id   AF-A0A933ZL12-F1
#
_cell.length_a   1.000
_cell.length_b   1.000
_cell.length_c   1.000
_cell.angle_alpha   90.00
_cell.angle_beta   90.00
_cell.angle_gamma   90.00
#
_symmetry.space_group_name_H-M   'P 1'
#
loop_
_entity.id
_entity.type
_entity.pdbx_description
1 polymer ?
#
loop_
_entity_poly.entity_id
_entity_poly.type
_entity_poly.pdbx_seq_one_letter_code
_entity_poly.pdbx_strand_id
1 'polypeptide(L)'
;MPKAIILLDLKGFSRLPPEGQAAVFAEFLPMVHELLVKEEVEVVDANTWGDSVLAVVENVGKAASVALSIKTEVQRRRWKEKTLTGLGVRIAIHVADLRTGTDAVRQMSKSGSHVYGKALVIPARIEPVVPADNIYVTAEAAPHVRAAIDEGSELRTDTQLVPLGMVKLAKQYGELELFWIGEKDATPPKLDCLALSTLKDPSAVHFAPDGSQVIDANAGELAVPRATSGQPGDHPTSATAGWRPSHVLPVPSSREPDNHDLEISTRTLSRLHSLRAINEYVEKFHIFAASCRSARELEEASKSFHMSILRTLRFTEGQSQDQGLEADVLAAVTEGQVVHFDLVFPSTAESHARLVPKMQLVYGPSRQLLEPQAGDGIAPYAYWAAVQIGSGVALARDVHKSADIEYWKREIKEPKGVYRPVKKEGIYAPARGTDSPPYRTVLSTIIQLTKKASGKPSDVASWDCFGLLNITSKKPDAFAVQDFAWAEAAASLIGSFYQSYLCSSKRIVKTLRNRNGSGKRNKKTGGRTRP
;
A
#
# COMPACT_ATOMS: atom_id res chain seq x y z
N MET A 1 31.18 -14.55 -10.30
CA MET A 1 30.76 -13.87 -9.06
C MET A 1 29.50 -13.08 -9.38
N PRO A 2 28.57 -12.93 -8.43
CA PRO A 2 27.37 -12.12 -8.64
C PRO A 2 27.78 -10.66 -8.88
N LYS A 3 27.09 -9.98 -9.79
CA LYS A 3 27.36 -8.57 -10.12
C LYS A 3 26.58 -7.68 -9.17
N ALA A 4 27.17 -6.54 -8.79
CA ALA A 4 26.47 -5.53 -8.03
C ALA A 4 25.64 -4.63 -8.96
N ILE A 5 24.43 -4.32 -8.52
CA ILE A 5 23.49 -3.41 -9.19
C ILE A 5 23.31 -2.23 -8.26
N ILE A 6 23.77 -1.06 -8.71
CA ILE A 6 23.63 0.22 -8.02
C ILE A 6 22.49 0.97 -8.70
N LEU A 7 21.49 1.39 -7.93
CA LEU A 7 20.53 2.40 -8.37
C LEU A 7 20.62 3.59 -7.42
N LEU A 8 20.73 4.78 -8.00
CA LEU A 8 20.65 6.03 -7.26
C LEU A 8 19.65 7.00 -7.90
N ASP A 9 19.10 7.90 -7.09
CA ASP A 9 18.09 8.91 -7.47
C ASP A 9 18.25 10.19 -6.63
N LEU A 10 18.03 11.37 -7.22
CA LEU A 10 18.07 12.64 -6.50
C LEU A 10 16.69 12.98 -5.94
N LYS A 11 16.58 12.99 -4.61
CA LYS A 11 15.34 13.39 -3.93
C LYS A 11 15.01 14.84 -4.27
N GLY A 12 13.91 15.02 -5.00
CA GLY A 12 13.36 16.35 -5.33
C GLY A 12 13.64 16.81 -6.75
N PHE A 13 14.30 16.01 -7.58
CA PHE A 13 14.60 16.36 -8.99
C PHE A 13 13.39 16.86 -9.77
N SER A 14 12.24 16.17 -9.68
CA SER A 14 11.01 16.54 -10.39
C SER A 14 10.44 17.93 -10.04
N ARG A 15 10.92 18.55 -8.96
CA ARG A 15 10.53 19.89 -8.51
C ARG A 15 11.55 20.96 -8.88
N LEU A 16 12.70 20.58 -9.45
CA LEU A 16 13.69 21.54 -9.90
C LEU A 16 13.14 22.35 -11.07
N PRO A 17 13.46 23.66 -11.11
CA PRO A 17 13.19 24.47 -12.29
C PRO A 17 14.07 23.99 -13.47
N PRO A 18 13.77 24.41 -14.72
CA PRO A 18 14.48 23.93 -15.92
C PRO A 18 16.01 24.05 -15.84
N GLU A 19 16.53 25.13 -15.26
CA GLU A 19 17.96 25.34 -15.04
C GLU A 19 18.57 24.31 -14.09
N GLY A 20 17.85 23.94 -13.02
CA GLY A 20 18.27 22.89 -12.10
C GLY A 20 18.24 21.50 -12.75
N GLN A 21 17.23 21.22 -13.58
CA GLN A 21 17.18 19.98 -14.35
C GLN A 21 18.34 19.89 -15.34
N ALA A 22 18.67 20.97 -16.04
CA ALA A 22 19.82 21.02 -16.93
C ALA A 22 21.15 20.83 -16.17
N ALA A 23 21.26 21.40 -14.97
CA ALA A 23 22.44 21.25 -14.13
C ALA A 23 22.65 19.82 -13.63
N VAL A 24 21.62 18.99 -13.50
CA VAL A 24 21.80 17.56 -13.21
C VAL A 24 22.62 16.89 -14.32
N PHE A 25 22.36 17.20 -15.59
CA PHE A 25 23.12 16.66 -16.71
C PHE A 25 24.51 17.29 -16.87
N ALA A 26 24.65 18.56 -16.49
CA ALA A 26 25.91 19.30 -16.64
C ALA A 26 26.88 19.18 -15.44
N GLU A 27 26.38 18.83 -14.25
CA GLU A 27 27.17 18.80 -13.01
C GLU A 27 27.05 17.47 -12.25
N PHE A 28 25.84 16.98 -11.98
CA PHE A 28 25.64 15.79 -11.15
C PHE A 28 26.05 14.50 -11.86
N LEU A 29 25.54 14.24 -13.07
CA LEU A 29 25.90 13.02 -13.82
C LEU A 29 27.40 12.95 -14.15
N PRO A 30 28.08 14.05 -14.56
CA PRO A 30 29.53 14.07 -14.69
C PRO A 30 30.26 13.75 -13.39
N MET A 31 29.80 14.28 -12.25
CA MET A 31 30.37 13.96 -10.93
C MET A 31 30.26 12.46 -10.61
N VAL A 32 29.10 11.85 -10.86
CA VAL A 32 28.92 10.40 -10.66
C VAL A 32 29.88 9.60 -11.54
N HIS A 33 30.03 9.98 -12.81
CA HIS A 33 30.98 9.37 -13.73
C HIS A 33 32.44 9.53 -13.25
N GLU A 34 32.84 10.72 -12.82
CA GLU A 34 34.17 11.00 -12.28
C GLU A 34 34.49 10.09 -11.08
N LEU A 35 33.52 9.86 -10.19
CA LEU A 35 33.70 8.97 -9.03
C LEU A 35 33.81 7.50 -9.44
N LEU A 36 32.99 7.02 -10.39
CA LEU A 36 33.10 5.66 -10.92
C LEU A 36 34.47 5.41 -11.55
N VAL A 37 35.00 6.36 -12.31
CA VAL A 37 36.34 6.29 -12.91
C VAL A 37 37.43 6.36 -11.84
N LYS A 38 37.34 7.33 -10.91
CA LYS A 38 38.34 7.57 -9.86
C LYS A 38 38.51 6.37 -8.94
N GLU A 39 37.42 5.67 -8.63
CA GLU A 39 37.45 4.48 -7.78
C GLU A 39 37.73 3.18 -8.53
N GLU A 40 37.99 3.27 -9.83
CA GLU A 40 38.31 2.15 -10.71
C GLU A 40 37.19 1.10 -10.70
N VAL A 41 35.94 1.57 -10.72
CA VAL A 41 34.76 0.70 -10.74
C VAL A 41 34.61 0.10 -12.13
N GLU A 42 34.73 -1.23 -12.23
CA GLU A 42 34.50 -1.95 -13.48
C GLU A 42 32.99 -2.02 -13.79
N VAL A 43 32.53 -1.07 -14.62
CA VAL A 43 31.12 -0.97 -15.04
C VAL A 43 30.83 -1.90 -16.22
N VAL A 44 29.96 -2.87 -15.99
CA VAL A 44 29.47 -3.84 -16.98
C VAL A 44 28.39 -3.23 -17.88
N ASP A 45 27.47 -2.48 -17.30
CA ASP A 45 26.42 -1.76 -18.01
C ASP A 45 25.96 -0.58 -17.16
N ALA A 46 25.64 0.55 -17.80
CA ALA A 46 25.08 1.69 -17.10
C ALA A 46 24.07 2.44 -17.96
N ASN A 47 23.03 2.95 -17.30
CA ASN A 47 22.03 3.79 -17.92
C ASN A 47 21.53 4.87 -16.98
N THR A 48 21.03 5.95 -17.57
CA THR A 48 20.40 7.05 -16.84
C THR A 48 18.93 7.18 -17.22
N TRP A 49 18.11 7.58 -16.25
CA TRP A 49 16.68 7.87 -16.44
C TRP A 49 16.35 9.20 -15.76
N GLY A 50 16.58 10.30 -16.47
CA GLY A 50 16.55 11.62 -15.83
C GLY A 50 17.75 11.79 -14.91
N ASP A 51 17.49 11.99 -13.63
CA ASP A 51 18.48 12.08 -12.56
C ASP A 51 18.92 10.73 -11.98
N SER A 52 18.16 9.65 -12.23
CA SER A 52 18.53 8.35 -11.72
C SER A 52 19.68 7.73 -12.52
N VAL A 53 20.59 7.03 -11.84
CA VAL A 53 21.68 6.23 -12.45
C VAL A 53 21.53 4.78 -12.03
N LEU A 54 21.41 3.88 -13.01
CA LEU A 54 21.49 2.44 -12.84
C LEU A 54 22.83 1.95 -13.38
N ALA A 55 23.66 1.35 -12.55
CA ALA A 55 24.94 0.77 -12.94
C ALA A 55 25.05 -0.68 -12.47
N VAL A 56 25.51 -1.56 -13.35
CA VAL A 56 25.90 -2.93 -13.05
C VAL A 56 27.43 -2.97 -13.04
N VAL A 57 28.02 -3.48 -11.96
CA VAL A 57 29.47 -3.47 -11.75
C VAL A 57 29.96 -4.83 -11.25
N GLU A 58 31.22 -5.18 -11.52
CA GLU A 58 31.74 -6.51 -11.20
C GLU A 58 31.98 -6.73 -9.69
N ASN A 59 32.36 -5.69 -8.93
CA ASN A 59 32.77 -5.81 -7.53
C ASN A 59 31.80 -5.06 -6.57
N VAL A 60 31.26 -5.79 -5.59
CA VAL A 60 30.29 -5.27 -4.60
C VAL A 60 30.93 -4.31 -3.59
N GLY A 61 32.17 -4.55 -3.16
CA GLY A 61 32.91 -3.67 -2.26
C GLY A 61 33.16 -2.31 -2.90
N LYS A 62 33.63 -2.30 -4.16
CA LYS A 62 33.77 -1.09 -4.99
C LYS A 62 32.43 -0.39 -5.22
N ALA A 63 31.34 -1.15 -5.41
CA ALA A 63 30.00 -0.58 -5.52
C ALA A 63 29.58 0.17 -4.24
N ALA A 64 29.85 -0.40 -3.06
CA ALA A 64 29.57 0.23 -1.78
C ALA A 64 30.47 1.46 -1.55
N SER A 65 31.75 1.38 -1.92
CA SER A 65 32.70 2.49 -1.81
C SER A 65 32.24 3.70 -2.64
N VAL A 66 31.94 3.48 -3.92
CA VAL A 66 31.55 4.58 -4.80
C VAL A 66 30.21 5.17 -4.39
N ALA A 67 29.29 4.35 -3.85
CA ALA A 67 28.04 4.83 -3.30
C ALA A 67 28.26 5.79 -2.10
N LEU A 68 29.19 5.46 -1.19
CA LEU A 68 29.57 6.34 -0.08
C LEU A 68 30.21 7.64 -0.56
N SER A 69 31.08 7.57 -1.58
CA SER A 69 31.67 8.76 -2.18
C SER A 69 30.65 9.63 -2.90
N ILE A 70 29.71 9.05 -3.64
CA ILE A 70 28.62 9.80 -4.30
C ILE A 70 27.78 10.51 -3.25
N LYS A 71 27.35 9.80 -2.19
CA LYS A 71 26.61 10.42 -1.07
C LYS A 71 27.40 11.58 -0.47
N THR A 72 28.68 11.35 -0.16
CA THR A 72 29.55 12.35 0.47
C THR A 72 29.72 13.58 -0.42
N GLU A 73 29.94 13.36 -1.71
CA GLU A 73 30.14 14.43 -2.69
C GLU A 73 28.86 15.22 -2.89
N VAL A 74 27.69 14.58 -3.00
CA VAL A 74 26.39 15.29 -3.09
C VAL A 74 26.18 16.24 -1.91
N GLN A 75 26.55 15.81 -0.70
CA GLN A 75 26.38 16.60 0.52
C GLN A 75 27.38 17.76 0.65
N ARG A 76 28.60 17.61 0.12
CA ARG A 76 29.70 18.58 0.33
C ARG A 76 29.96 19.48 -0.87
N ARG A 77 29.55 19.07 -2.07
CA ARG A 77 29.87 19.77 -3.31
C ARG A 77 29.24 21.16 -3.34
N ARG A 78 30.05 22.14 -3.73
CA ARG A 78 29.57 23.48 -4.05
C ARG A 78 29.10 23.50 -5.50
N TRP A 79 27.81 23.27 -5.69
CA TRP A 79 27.16 23.30 -7.00
C TRP A 79 27.29 24.68 -7.64
N LYS A 80 27.60 24.73 -8.94
CA LYS A 80 27.57 25.99 -9.70
C LYS A 80 26.13 26.48 -9.80
N GLU A 81 25.23 25.58 -10.14
CA GLU A 81 23.80 25.82 -10.08
C GLU A 81 23.28 25.68 -8.63
N LYS A 82 22.85 26.80 -8.06
CA LYS A 82 22.44 26.88 -6.66
C LYS A 82 21.22 26.02 -6.36
N THR A 83 20.35 25.77 -7.35
CA THR A 83 19.15 24.93 -7.17
C THR A 83 19.46 23.46 -6.88
N LEU A 84 20.70 22.99 -7.14
CA LEU A 84 21.15 21.66 -6.71
C LEU A 84 21.57 21.60 -5.24
N THR A 85 21.74 22.76 -4.59
CA THR A 85 22.14 22.83 -3.18
C THR A 85 21.02 22.30 -2.28
N GLY A 86 21.36 21.35 -1.41
CA GLY A 86 20.40 20.77 -0.46
C GLY A 86 19.55 19.63 -1.03
N LEU A 87 19.81 19.18 -2.27
CA LEU A 87 19.31 17.89 -2.73
C LEU A 87 20.00 16.76 -1.97
N GLY A 88 19.26 15.69 -1.73
CA GLY A 88 19.80 14.47 -1.15
C GLY A 88 19.75 13.32 -2.15
N VAL A 89 20.64 12.34 -1.99
CA VAL A 89 20.70 11.17 -2.87
C VAL A 89 20.19 9.93 -2.15
N ARG A 90 19.41 9.09 -2.83
CA ARG A 90 18.99 7.78 -2.35
C ARG A 90 19.74 6.73 -3.13
N ILE A 91 20.32 5.73 -2.44
CA ILE A 91 21.10 4.70 -3.11
C ILE A 91 20.66 3.32 -2.62
N ALA A 92 20.43 2.41 -3.56
CA ALA A 92 20.14 1.01 -3.32
C ALA A 92 21.19 0.12 -4.01
N ILE A 93 21.69 -0.89 -3.30
CA ILE A 93 22.62 -1.88 -3.85
C ILE A 93 22.02 -3.28 -3.69
N HIS A 94 22.03 -4.05 -4.77
CA HIS A 94 21.65 -5.45 -4.80
C HIS A 94 22.71 -6.26 -5.55
N VAL A 95 22.78 -7.57 -5.34
CA VAL A 95 23.66 -8.46 -6.10
C VAL A 95 22.85 -9.55 -6.77
N ALA A 96 23.21 -9.88 -7.99
CA ALA A 96 22.55 -10.96 -8.72
C ALA A 96 23.45 -11.53 -9.83
N ASP A 97 23.15 -12.76 -10.22
CA ASP A 97 23.65 -13.34 -11.46
C ASP A 97 22.82 -12.81 -12.62
N LEU A 98 23.44 -12.00 -13.47
CA LEU A 98 22.77 -11.30 -14.57
C LEU A 98 23.23 -11.83 -15.92
N ARG A 99 22.32 -11.85 -16.88
CA ARG A 99 22.61 -12.27 -18.25
C ARG A 99 23.00 -11.06 -19.09
N THR A 100 23.94 -11.26 -19.99
CA THR A 100 24.29 -10.28 -21.03
C THR A 100 23.65 -10.70 -22.35
N GLY A 101 23.29 -9.72 -23.16
CA GLY A 101 22.75 -9.95 -24.49
C GLY A 101 22.83 -8.71 -25.35
N THR A 102 22.48 -8.88 -26.62
CA THR A 102 22.46 -7.79 -27.58
C THR A 102 21.12 -7.06 -27.51
N ASP A 103 21.14 -5.76 -27.25
CA ASP A 103 19.96 -4.89 -27.31
C ASP A 103 20.00 -4.06 -28.60
N ALA A 104 19.18 -4.47 -29.58
CA ALA A 104 19.09 -3.82 -30.89
C ALA A 104 18.61 -2.37 -30.81
N VAL A 105 17.87 -1.98 -29.77
CA VAL A 105 17.44 -0.59 -29.55
C VAL A 105 18.62 0.23 -29.03
N ARG A 106 19.38 -0.29 -28.08
CA ARG A 106 20.57 0.39 -27.55
C ARG A 106 21.69 0.49 -28.58
N GLN A 107 21.81 -0.46 -29.52
CA GLN A 107 22.73 -0.37 -30.66
C GLN A 107 22.56 0.91 -31.49
N MET A 108 21.39 1.55 -31.47
CA MET A 108 21.17 2.82 -32.16
C MET A 108 21.89 4.01 -31.49
N SER A 109 22.33 3.90 -30.24
CA SER A 109 22.87 5.01 -29.44
C SER A 109 24.07 4.69 -28.54
N LYS A 110 24.38 3.41 -28.29
CA LYS A 110 25.48 2.90 -27.45
C LYS A 110 26.00 1.57 -27.99
N SER A 111 27.09 1.06 -27.41
CA SER A 111 27.56 -0.30 -27.69
C SER A 111 26.47 -1.31 -27.32
N GLY A 112 26.19 -2.26 -28.21
CA GLY A 112 24.99 -3.10 -28.17
C GLY A 112 24.87 -4.12 -27.04
N SER A 113 25.80 -4.16 -26.08
CA SER A 113 25.74 -5.09 -24.94
C SER A 113 24.83 -4.53 -23.85
N HIS A 114 23.88 -5.32 -23.37
CA HIS A 114 22.95 -4.95 -22.32
C HIS A 114 22.83 -6.09 -21.30
N VAL A 115 22.80 -5.70 -20.02
CA VAL A 115 22.53 -6.63 -18.93
C VAL A 115 21.03 -6.69 -18.69
N TYR A 116 20.46 -7.90 -18.65
CA TYR A 116 19.04 -8.13 -18.39
C TYR A 116 18.81 -9.25 -17.37
N GLY A 117 17.66 -9.19 -16.69
CA GLY A 117 17.27 -10.15 -15.67
C GLY A 117 16.22 -9.58 -14.72
N LYS A 118 15.47 -10.45 -14.05
CA LYS A 118 14.42 -10.02 -13.11
C LYS A 118 14.99 -9.23 -11.94
N ALA A 119 16.21 -9.53 -11.49
CA ALA A 119 16.83 -8.88 -10.34
C ALA A 119 17.17 -7.40 -10.54
N LEU A 120 17.26 -6.92 -11.80
CA LEU A 120 17.49 -5.49 -12.10
C LEU A 120 16.37 -4.58 -11.58
N VAL A 121 15.17 -5.11 -11.37
CA VAL A 121 14.05 -4.33 -10.84
C VAL A 121 14.17 -4.07 -9.33
N ILE A 122 14.94 -4.90 -8.59
CA ILE A 122 14.96 -4.90 -7.12
C ILE A 122 15.47 -3.55 -6.57
N PRO A 123 16.60 -2.97 -7.03
CA PRO A 123 17.02 -1.65 -6.60
C PRO A 123 15.96 -0.57 -6.84
N ALA A 124 15.18 -0.64 -7.93
CA ALA A 124 14.08 0.29 -8.23
C ALA A 124 12.83 0.10 -7.36
N ARG A 125 12.84 -0.86 -6.44
CA ARG A 125 11.83 -1.09 -5.40
C ARG A 125 12.36 -0.73 -4.02
N ILE A 126 13.67 -0.77 -3.84
CA ILE A 126 14.36 -0.35 -2.62
C ILE A 126 14.55 1.18 -2.61
N GLU A 127 15.11 1.77 -3.67
CA GLU A 127 15.43 3.21 -3.74
C GLU A 127 14.30 4.11 -3.21
N PRO A 128 13.01 3.93 -3.59
CA PRO A 128 11.99 4.88 -3.16
C PRO A 128 11.70 4.84 -1.65
N VAL A 129 12.11 3.76 -0.96
CA VAL A 129 12.00 3.62 0.51
C VAL A 129 13.28 3.98 1.23
N VAL A 130 14.37 4.25 0.51
CA VAL A 130 15.62 4.77 1.10
C VAL A 130 15.41 6.24 1.49
N PRO A 131 15.69 6.62 2.75
CA PRO A 131 15.71 8.03 3.14
C PRO A 131 16.77 8.80 2.33
N ALA A 132 16.59 10.11 2.14
CA ALA A 132 17.65 10.90 1.50
C ALA A 132 18.98 10.77 2.26
N ASP A 133 20.07 10.76 1.52
CA ASP A 133 21.44 10.60 1.97
C ASP A 133 21.72 9.29 2.69
N ASN A 134 21.05 8.23 2.27
CA ASN A 134 21.24 6.90 2.80
C ASN A 134 21.47 5.87 1.70
N ILE A 135 22.12 4.78 2.10
CA ILE A 135 22.50 3.67 1.22
C ILE A 135 21.94 2.41 1.86
N TYR A 136 21.00 1.76 1.19
CA TYR A 136 20.47 0.47 1.62
C TYR A 136 20.97 -0.65 0.73
N VAL A 137 21.28 -1.79 1.33
CA VAL A 137 21.74 -2.98 0.63
C VAL A 137 20.91 -4.19 1.03
N THR A 138 20.73 -5.14 0.11
CA THR A 138 19.97 -6.36 0.41
C THR A 138 20.79 -7.36 1.23
N ALA A 139 20.12 -8.31 1.88
CA ALA A 139 20.77 -9.42 2.58
C ALA A 139 21.74 -10.21 1.70
N GLU A 140 21.47 -10.35 0.40
CA GLU A 140 22.39 -11.00 -0.53
C GLU A 140 23.68 -10.20 -0.75
N ALA A 141 23.59 -8.86 -0.73
CA ALA A 141 24.75 -7.99 -0.91
C ALA A 141 25.57 -7.84 0.39
N ALA A 142 24.92 -7.98 1.55
CA ALA A 142 25.50 -7.72 2.86
C ALA A 142 26.79 -8.51 3.17
N PRO A 143 26.90 -9.83 2.89
CA PRO A 143 28.15 -10.58 3.12
C PRO A 143 29.34 -10.04 2.32
N HIS A 144 29.11 -9.63 1.07
CA HIS A 144 30.17 -9.07 0.23
C HIS A 144 30.62 -7.68 0.70
N VAL A 145 29.67 -6.86 1.17
CA VAL A 145 30.01 -5.58 1.80
C VAL A 145 30.76 -5.79 3.11
N ARG A 146 30.36 -6.78 3.92
CA ARG A 146 31.06 -7.13 5.17
C ARG A 146 32.51 -7.53 4.89
N ALA A 147 32.73 -8.43 3.93
CA ALA A 147 34.06 -8.85 3.52
C ALA A 147 34.94 -7.64 3.12
N ALA A 148 34.40 -6.73 2.30
CA ALA A 148 35.12 -5.52 1.90
C ALA A 148 35.43 -4.56 3.09
N ILE A 149 34.58 -4.52 4.12
CA ILE A 149 34.86 -3.78 5.37
C ILE A 149 36.00 -4.45 6.15
N ASP A 150 35.97 -5.77 6.26
CA ASP A 150 36.91 -6.55 7.07
C ASP A 150 38.30 -6.60 6.41
N GLU A 151 38.36 -6.70 5.08
CA GLU A 151 39.60 -6.67 4.29
C GLU A 151 40.22 -5.25 4.24
N GLY A 152 39.38 -4.21 4.24
CA GLY A 152 39.81 -2.81 4.26
C GLY A 152 40.48 -2.32 2.96
N SER A 153 40.45 -3.10 1.88
CA SER A 153 41.04 -2.77 0.58
C SER A 153 40.14 -1.89 -0.28
N GLU A 154 38.83 -2.11 -0.26
CA GLU A 154 37.87 -1.39 -1.10
C GLU A 154 37.06 -0.35 -0.33
N LEU A 155 36.82 -0.57 0.96
CA LEU A 155 36.01 0.31 1.79
C LEU A 155 36.87 1.02 2.85
N ARG A 156 36.50 2.26 3.15
CA ARG A 156 37.14 3.02 4.22
C ARG A 156 36.94 2.30 5.55
N THR A 157 37.97 2.29 6.40
CA THR A 157 37.97 1.61 7.71
C THR A 157 36.95 2.16 8.71
N ASP A 158 36.41 3.34 8.43
CA ASP A 158 35.33 3.99 9.17
C ASP A 158 33.93 3.57 8.67
N THR A 159 33.81 2.59 7.77
CA THR A 159 32.52 2.09 7.29
C THR A 159 31.93 1.05 8.26
N GLN A 160 30.62 1.08 8.43
CA GLN A 160 29.85 0.04 9.10
C GLN A 160 28.64 -0.40 8.27
N LEU A 161 28.23 -1.63 8.52
CA LEU A 161 27.04 -2.26 7.95
C LEU A 161 26.12 -2.66 9.10
N VAL A 162 24.91 -2.09 9.14
CA VAL A 162 23.95 -2.27 10.22
C VAL A 162 22.67 -2.92 9.69
N PRO A 163 22.19 -4.03 10.26
CA PRO A 163 20.92 -4.62 9.89
C PRO A 163 19.77 -3.66 10.15
N LEU A 164 18.87 -3.53 9.17
CA LEU A 164 17.62 -2.80 9.31
C LEU A 164 16.42 -3.74 9.55
N GLY A 165 16.59 -5.03 9.25
CA GLY A 165 15.53 -6.03 9.30
C GLY A 165 14.66 -6.03 8.04
N MET A 166 13.47 -6.60 8.13
CA MET A 166 12.51 -6.69 7.03
C MET A 166 11.90 -5.33 6.71
N VAL A 167 12.18 -4.79 5.53
CA VAL A 167 11.70 -3.49 5.06
C VAL A 167 10.70 -3.68 3.93
N LYS A 168 9.52 -3.05 4.06
CA LYS A 168 8.51 -2.99 2.99
C LYS A 168 9.03 -2.19 1.81
N LEU A 169 9.00 -2.79 0.63
CA LEU A 169 9.49 -2.19 -0.59
C LEU A 169 8.41 -1.39 -1.33
N ALA A 170 8.86 -0.48 -2.19
CA ALA A 170 7.98 0.34 -2.99
C ALA A 170 7.15 -0.50 -3.98
N LYS A 171 6.04 0.08 -4.47
CA LYS A 171 5.16 -0.53 -5.48
C LYS A 171 4.72 -1.96 -5.14
N GLN A 172 4.55 -2.24 -3.85
CA GLN A 172 4.06 -3.53 -3.33
C GLN A 172 4.93 -4.71 -3.76
N TYR A 173 6.24 -4.51 -3.90
CA TYR A 173 7.16 -5.58 -4.31
C TYR A 173 7.39 -6.65 -3.23
N GLY A 174 6.83 -6.46 -2.03
CA GLY A 174 7.00 -7.33 -0.89
C GLY A 174 7.88 -6.70 0.19
N GLU A 175 8.54 -7.53 0.96
CA GLU A 175 9.50 -7.14 1.99
C GLU A 175 10.83 -7.83 1.69
N LEU A 176 11.93 -7.11 1.93
CA LEU A 176 13.28 -7.69 1.90
C LEU A 176 13.99 -7.34 3.19
N GLU A 177 14.85 -8.25 3.64
CA GLU A 177 15.82 -7.91 4.68
C GLU A 177 16.85 -6.94 4.09
N LEU A 178 16.95 -5.76 4.70
CA LEU A 178 17.86 -4.71 4.27
C LEU A 178 18.88 -4.40 5.36
N PHE A 179 19.99 -3.82 4.91
CA PHE A 179 21.07 -3.32 5.74
C PHE A 179 21.38 -1.89 5.31
N TRP A 180 21.81 -1.08 6.27
CA TRP A 180 22.29 0.26 6.02
C TRP A 180 23.82 0.28 6.00
N ILE A 181 24.38 1.02 5.04
CA ILE A 181 25.81 1.34 5.01
C ILE A 181 26.00 2.80 5.42
N GLY A 182 26.93 3.05 6.35
CA GLY A 182 27.36 4.39 6.71
C GLY A 182 28.64 4.41 7.51
N GLU A 183 28.96 5.58 8.08
CA GLU A 183 30.15 5.78 8.91
C GLU A 183 29.94 5.17 10.31
N LYS A 184 31.01 4.66 10.96
CA LYS A 184 31.00 3.92 12.23
C LYS A 184 30.30 4.65 13.38
N ASP A 185 30.36 5.97 13.39
CA ASP A 185 29.75 6.80 14.43
C ASP A 185 28.37 7.35 14.03
N ALA A 186 27.94 7.11 12.78
CA ALA A 186 26.64 7.54 12.31
C ALA A 186 25.56 6.53 12.71
N THR A 187 24.39 7.02 13.13
CA THR A 187 23.24 6.16 13.44
C THR A 187 22.46 5.89 12.14
N PRO A 188 22.03 4.63 11.89
CA PRO A 188 21.13 4.36 10.77
C PRO A 188 19.85 5.21 10.92
N PRO A 189 19.24 5.64 9.80
CA PRO A 189 18.01 6.40 9.86
C PRO A 189 16.92 5.57 10.56
N LYS A 190 16.14 6.20 11.43
CA LYS A 190 14.98 5.56 12.05
C LYS A 190 14.01 5.14 10.94
N LEU A 191 13.77 3.84 10.83
CA LEU A 191 12.69 3.31 10.01
C LEU A 191 11.38 3.54 10.75
N ASP A 192 10.39 4.10 10.06
CA ASP A 192 9.01 4.08 10.53
C ASP A 192 8.39 2.68 10.31
N CYS A 193 8.97 1.61 10.88
CA CYS A 193 8.29 0.34 11.14
C CYS A 193 9.13 -0.71 11.91
N LEU A 194 8.42 -1.40 12.83
CA LEU A 194 8.66 -2.71 13.48
C LEU A 194 10.12 -3.14 13.70
N ALA A 195 10.60 -3.00 14.94
CA ALA A 195 11.86 -3.55 15.40
C ALA A 195 11.83 -5.10 15.40
N LEU A 196 12.86 -5.73 14.81
CA LEU A 196 13.16 -7.15 14.97
C LEU A 196 14.25 -7.34 16.02
N SER A 197 13.85 -7.81 17.19
CA SER A 197 14.73 -8.33 18.24
C SER A 197 15.01 -9.82 17.99
N THR A 198 15.90 -10.16 17.08
CA THR A 198 16.51 -11.51 17.02
C THR A 198 17.81 -11.49 16.23
N LEU A 199 18.87 -10.99 16.86
CA LEU A 199 20.23 -11.46 16.65
C LEU A 199 20.93 -11.41 18.01
N LYS A 200 20.96 -12.54 18.72
CA LYS A 200 21.87 -12.72 19.85
C LYS A 200 23.21 -13.21 19.30
N ASP A 201 24.23 -12.43 19.61
CA ASP A 201 25.68 -12.70 19.51
C ASP A 201 26.30 -12.82 18.09
N PRO A 202 27.10 -11.83 17.64
CA PRO A 202 27.81 -11.88 16.36
C PRO A 202 29.09 -12.73 16.37
N SER A 203 29.34 -13.55 17.40
CA SER A 203 30.60 -14.30 17.54
C SER A 203 30.50 -15.83 17.36
N ALA A 204 29.36 -16.39 16.95
CA ALA A 204 29.20 -17.84 16.81
C ALA A 204 28.52 -18.26 15.49
N VAL A 205 29.24 -18.19 14.37
CA VAL A 205 28.91 -18.96 13.15
C VAL A 205 30.19 -19.50 12.54
N HIS A 206 30.52 -20.76 12.81
CA HIS A 206 31.49 -21.52 12.02
C HIS A 206 30.71 -22.26 10.91
N PHE A 207 31.08 -22.02 9.66
CA PHE A 207 30.57 -22.76 8.50
C PHE A 207 31.45 -23.99 8.24
N ALA A 208 30.83 -25.17 8.12
CA ALA A 208 31.47 -26.35 7.53
C ALA A 208 31.41 -26.26 5.98
N PRO A 209 32.40 -26.81 5.24
CA PRO A 209 32.60 -26.46 3.82
C PRO A 209 31.63 -27.12 2.82
N ASP A 210 30.67 -27.95 3.22
CA ASP A 210 29.94 -28.83 2.29
C ASP A 210 28.41 -28.78 2.36
N GLY A 211 27.82 -27.87 3.13
CA GLY A 211 26.42 -27.46 2.93
C GLY A 211 25.35 -28.54 3.20
N SER A 212 25.58 -29.49 4.11
CA SER A 212 24.53 -30.41 4.55
C SER A 212 24.05 -30.12 5.99
N GLN A 213 22.73 -30.09 6.20
CA GLN A 213 22.11 -29.99 7.53
C GLN A 213 22.00 -31.40 8.14
N VAL A 214 22.57 -31.60 9.32
CA VAL A 214 22.27 -32.74 10.20
C VAL A 214 21.35 -32.24 11.31
N ILE A 215 20.15 -32.79 11.37
CA ILE A 215 19.24 -32.62 12.50
C ILE A 215 19.49 -33.79 13.45
N ASP A 216 20.16 -33.52 14.57
CA ASP A 216 20.21 -34.46 15.70
C ASP A 216 19.12 -34.09 16.71
N ALA A 217 18.16 -35.00 16.86
CA ALA A 217 17.13 -34.95 17.89
C ALA A 217 17.55 -35.89 19.03
N ASN A 218 18.01 -35.34 20.15
CA ASN A 218 17.74 -35.87 21.49
C ASN A 218 18.41 -35.04 22.61
N ALA A 219 17.84 -35.24 23.81
CA ALA A 219 18.21 -34.74 25.13
C ALA A 219 17.77 -33.28 25.41
N GLY A 220 17.02 -32.97 26.46
CA GLY A 220 16.59 -33.77 27.61
C GLY A 220 16.09 -32.79 28.68
N GLU A 221 15.04 -33.21 29.39
CA GLU A 221 14.48 -32.54 30.56
C GLU A 221 15.57 -32.11 31.55
N LEU A 222 15.42 -30.93 32.14
CA LEU A 222 16.08 -30.59 33.40
C LEU A 222 15.17 -29.77 34.32
N ALA A 223 15.04 -30.35 35.50
CA ALA A 223 14.17 -29.98 36.61
C ALA A 223 14.49 -28.61 37.22
N VAL A 224 13.44 -27.97 37.72
CA VAL A 224 13.50 -26.82 38.64
C VAL A 224 13.65 -27.33 40.07
N PRO A 225 14.62 -26.85 40.88
CA PRO A 225 14.54 -26.96 42.32
C PRO A 225 13.94 -25.71 42.94
N ARG A 226 12.95 -25.95 43.81
CA ARG A 226 12.50 -25.08 44.90
C ARG A 226 13.59 -24.96 45.97
N ALA A 227 13.84 -23.75 46.46
CA ALA A 227 14.40 -23.46 47.79
C ALA A 227 14.06 -21.99 48.14
N THR A 228 13.04 -21.74 48.95
CA THR A 228 13.05 -21.51 50.42
C THR A 228 13.38 -20.07 50.84
N SER A 229 12.33 -19.47 51.40
CA SER A 229 12.25 -18.38 52.37
C SER A 229 13.44 -18.20 53.32
N GLY A 230 13.86 -16.95 53.51
CA GLY A 230 14.74 -16.53 54.60
C GLY A 230 14.98 -15.02 54.63
N GLN A 231 14.16 -14.29 55.39
CA GLN A 231 14.43 -12.99 56.02
C GLN A 231 13.89 -13.08 57.46
N PRO A 232 14.25 -12.22 58.44
CA PRO A 232 14.90 -10.90 58.33
C PRO A 232 16.04 -10.65 59.35
N GLY A 233 16.71 -9.50 59.22
CA GLY A 233 17.61 -8.97 60.24
C GLY A 233 17.77 -7.45 60.10
N ASP A 234 17.06 -6.72 60.96
CA ASP A 234 17.18 -5.28 61.17
C ASP A 234 18.47 -4.92 61.94
N HIS A 235 19.10 -3.79 61.59
CA HIS A 235 19.45 -2.71 62.52
C HIS A 235 20.09 -1.49 61.81
N PRO A 236 20.06 -0.27 62.41
CA PRO A 236 20.00 1.02 61.71
C PRO A 236 21.28 1.87 61.82
N THR A 237 21.20 3.09 61.27
CA THR A 237 22.14 4.24 61.27
C THR A 237 23.11 4.27 60.07
N SER A 238 23.37 5.38 59.39
CA SER A 238 23.36 6.79 59.75
C SER A 238 23.06 7.69 58.53
N ALA A 239 22.66 8.93 58.83
CA ALA A 239 22.29 9.96 57.88
C ALA A 239 23.52 10.62 57.22
N THR A 240 23.47 10.80 55.90
CA THR A 240 24.18 11.88 55.20
C THR A 240 23.27 12.48 54.13
N ALA A 241 23.12 13.80 54.21
CA ALA A 241 22.33 14.60 53.30
C ALA A 241 22.99 14.66 51.92
N GLY A 242 22.25 14.23 50.89
CA GLY A 242 22.64 14.33 49.49
C GLY A 242 21.44 14.70 48.63
N TRP A 243 21.57 15.81 47.92
CA TRP A 243 20.72 16.35 46.87
C TRP A 243 19.78 15.37 46.14
N ARG A 244 18.48 15.70 46.03
CA ARG A 244 17.51 15.00 45.18
C ARG A 244 17.39 15.69 43.81
N PRO A 245 17.64 14.99 42.69
CA PRO A 245 17.15 15.40 41.38
C PRO A 245 15.67 15.02 41.25
N SER A 246 14.93 15.89 40.58
CA SER A 246 13.51 15.82 40.23
C SER A 246 13.07 14.48 39.62
N HIS A 247 11.82 14.11 39.97
CA HIS A 247 11.02 12.98 39.51
C HIS A 247 11.35 12.45 38.10
N VAL A 248 11.98 11.28 38.04
CA VAL A 248 11.95 10.40 36.86
C VAL A 248 10.60 9.66 36.90
N LEU A 249 9.73 9.97 35.94
CA LEU A 249 8.51 9.18 35.72
C LEU A 249 8.93 7.73 35.40
N PRO A 250 8.29 6.70 36.00
CA PRO A 250 8.60 5.33 35.66
C PRO A 250 8.36 5.11 34.17
N VAL A 251 9.40 4.64 33.47
CA VAL A 251 9.29 4.12 32.11
C VAL A 251 8.25 2.99 32.16
N PRO A 252 7.15 3.05 31.37
CA PRO A 252 6.18 1.96 31.35
C PRO A 252 6.94 0.69 30.99
N SER A 253 6.81 -0.36 31.81
CA SER A 253 7.40 -1.66 31.50
C SER A 253 6.97 -2.04 30.08
N SER A 254 7.94 -2.15 29.17
CA SER A 254 7.72 -2.54 27.79
C SER A 254 7.17 -3.96 27.77
N ARG A 255 5.84 -4.08 27.83
CA ARG A 255 5.16 -5.35 27.60
C ARG A 255 5.41 -5.71 26.15
N GLU A 256 6.08 -6.83 25.92
CA GLU A 256 6.21 -7.39 24.57
C GLU A 256 4.81 -7.52 23.96
N PRO A 257 4.59 -7.03 22.73
CA PRO A 257 3.29 -7.16 22.08
C PRO A 257 2.99 -8.65 21.96
N ASP A 258 1.82 -9.07 22.45
CA ASP A 258 1.41 -10.46 22.31
C ASP A 258 1.04 -10.75 20.83
N ASN A 259 0.85 -12.03 20.51
CA ASN A 259 0.50 -12.43 19.15
C ASN A 259 -0.81 -11.79 18.65
N HIS A 260 -1.70 -11.38 19.55
CA HIS A 260 -2.96 -10.74 19.19
C HIS A 260 -2.73 -9.29 18.75
N ASP A 261 -1.87 -8.56 19.45
CA ASP A 261 -1.46 -7.20 19.06
C ASP A 261 -0.76 -7.18 17.69
N LEU A 262 0.09 -8.17 17.42
CA LEU A 262 0.77 -8.34 16.13
C LEU A 262 -0.20 -8.66 14.99
N GLU A 263 -1.21 -9.50 15.24
CA GLU A 263 -2.24 -9.84 14.25
C GLU A 263 -3.12 -8.62 13.92
N ILE A 264 -3.54 -7.86 14.93
CA ILE A 264 -4.30 -6.61 14.76
C ILE A 264 -3.49 -5.60 13.95
N SER A 265 -2.20 -5.44 14.25
CA SER A 265 -1.30 -4.52 13.55
C SER A 265 -1.13 -4.91 12.08
N THR A 266 -0.88 -6.20 11.82
CA THR A 266 -0.72 -6.73 10.46
C THR A 266 -1.98 -6.52 9.62
N ARG A 267 -3.15 -6.83 10.20
CA ARG A 267 -4.44 -6.67 9.54
C ARG A 267 -4.76 -5.20 9.25
N THR A 268 -4.47 -4.31 10.19
CA THR A 268 -4.63 -2.86 10.01
C THR A 268 -3.74 -2.34 8.89
N LEU A 269 -2.48 -2.79 8.83
CA LEU A 269 -1.55 -2.42 7.76
C LEU A 269 -2.03 -2.91 6.40
N SER A 270 -2.51 -4.16 6.29
CA SER A 270 -3.08 -4.69 5.05
C SER A 270 -4.26 -3.85 4.57
N ARG A 271 -5.18 -3.47 5.45
CA ARG A 271 -6.30 -2.56 5.12
C ARG A 271 -5.83 -1.22 4.59
N LEU A 272 -4.87 -0.58 5.27
CA LEU A 272 -4.29 0.68 4.81
C LEU A 272 -3.66 0.54 3.40
N HIS A 273 -2.99 -0.58 3.14
CA HIS A 273 -2.44 -0.88 1.82
C HIS A 273 -3.53 -1.03 0.75
N SER A 274 -4.66 -1.69 1.03
CA SER A 274 -5.78 -1.71 0.05
C SER A 274 -6.27 -0.31 -0.26
N LEU A 275 -6.47 0.55 0.74
CA LEU A 275 -6.97 1.90 0.50
C LEU A 275 -6.04 2.69 -0.41
N ARG A 276 -4.73 2.58 -0.18
CA ARG A 276 -3.71 3.23 -1.03
C ARG A 276 -3.77 2.71 -2.47
N ALA A 277 -3.86 1.39 -2.63
CA ALA A 277 -3.91 0.76 -3.94
C ALA A 277 -5.21 1.10 -4.71
N ILE A 278 -6.36 1.10 -4.03
CA ILE A 278 -7.64 1.55 -4.60
C ILE A 278 -7.51 3.01 -5.05
N ASN A 279 -6.95 3.89 -4.21
CA ASN A 279 -6.75 5.30 -4.56
C ASN A 279 -5.89 5.45 -5.83
N GLU A 280 -4.81 4.68 -5.96
CA GLU A 280 -3.98 4.68 -7.17
C GLU A 280 -4.76 4.29 -8.44
N TYR A 281 -5.62 3.26 -8.37
CA TYR A 281 -6.49 2.88 -9.49
C TYR A 281 -7.51 3.97 -9.81
N VAL A 282 -8.10 4.59 -8.79
CA VAL A 282 -9.07 5.68 -8.92
C VAL A 282 -8.43 6.89 -9.61
N GLU A 283 -7.23 7.30 -9.19
CA GLU A 283 -6.47 8.40 -9.80
C GLU A 283 -6.13 8.13 -11.27
N LYS A 284 -5.63 6.93 -11.58
CA LYS A 284 -5.37 6.51 -12.96
C LYS A 284 -6.64 6.53 -13.81
N PHE A 285 -7.75 6.07 -13.26
CA PHE A 285 -9.03 6.10 -13.95
C PHE A 285 -9.54 7.53 -14.18
N HIS A 286 -9.33 8.45 -13.24
CA HIS A 286 -9.69 9.87 -13.42
C HIS A 286 -8.99 10.47 -14.62
N ILE A 287 -7.67 10.25 -14.74
CA ILE A 287 -6.86 10.73 -15.86
C ILE A 287 -7.36 10.11 -17.18
N PHE A 288 -7.59 8.80 -17.19
CA PHE A 288 -8.08 8.08 -18.37
C PHE A 288 -9.49 8.54 -18.80
N ALA A 289 -10.45 8.59 -17.86
CA ALA A 289 -11.82 8.98 -18.14
C ALA A 289 -11.89 10.42 -18.65
N ALA A 290 -10.99 11.31 -18.20
CA ALA A 290 -10.90 12.68 -18.68
C ALA A 290 -10.39 12.80 -20.13
N SER A 291 -9.57 11.86 -20.61
CA SER A 291 -9.04 11.88 -21.98
C SER A 291 -9.86 11.03 -22.97
N CYS A 292 -10.68 10.10 -22.47
CA CYS A 292 -11.46 9.17 -23.28
C CYS A 292 -12.47 9.87 -24.21
N ARG A 293 -12.56 9.38 -25.46
CA ARG A 293 -13.38 9.97 -26.54
C ARG A 293 -14.57 9.10 -26.96
N SER A 294 -14.59 7.83 -26.56
CA SER A 294 -15.60 6.86 -26.96
C SER A 294 -16.31 6.28 -25.74
N ALA A 295 -17.64 6.13 -25.84
CA ALA A 295 -18.43 5.52 -24.76
C ALA A 295 -18.03 4.06 -24.51
N ARG A 296 -17.71 3.32 -25.59
CA ARG A 296 -17.28 1.93 -25.51
C ARG A 296 -15.93 1.79 -24.81
N GLU A 297 -14.97 2.65 -25.15
CA GLU A 297 -13.65 2.66 -24.52
C GLU A 297 -13.75 2.97 -23.03
N LEU A 298 -14.58 3.96 -22.66
CA LEU A 298 -14.83 4.30 -21.26
C LEU A 298 -15.47 3.14 -20.49
N GLU A 299 -16.42 2.43 -21.11
CA GLU A 299 -17.09 1.28 -20.51
C GLU A 299 -16.13 0.10 -20.30
N GLU A 300 -15.35 -0.28 -21.32
CA GLU A 300 -14.36 -1.36 -21.23
C GLU A 300 -13.29 -1.06 -20.18
N ALA A 301 -12.78 0.18 -20.13
CA ALA A 301 -11.86 0.61 -19.10
C ALA A 301 -12.51 0.57 -17.71
N SER A 302 -13.74 1.07 -17.56
CA SER A 302 -14.43 1.07 -16.26
C SER A 302 -14.58 -0.35 -15.70
N LYS A 303 -14.90 -1.34 -16.55
CA LYS A 303 -14.93 -2.77 -16.18
C LYS A 303 -13.57 -3.23 -15.65
N SER A 304 -12.50 -2.96 -16.38
CA SER A 304 -11.14 -3.37 -16.01
C SER A 304 -10.67 -2.76 -14.68
N PHE A 305 -10.88 -1.44 -14.51
CA PHE A 305 -10.52 -0.73 -13.28
C PHE A 305 -11.36 -1.17 -12.09
N HIS A 306 -12.67 -1.34 -12.28
CA HIS A 306 -13.57 -1.87 -11.25
C HIS A 306 -13.08 -3.23 -10.73
N MET A 307 -12.77 -4.16 -11.64
CA MET A 307 -12.29 -5.49 -11.26
C MET A 307 -10.94 -5.43 -10.53
N SER A 308 -10.06 -4.50 -10.92
CA SER A 308 -8.77 -4.29 -10.24
C SER A 308 -8.95 -3.73 -8.82
N ILE A 309 -9.90 -2.81 -8.63
CA ILE A 309 -10.29 -2.28 -7.32
C ILE A 309 -10.85 -3.38 -6.43
N LEU A 310 -11.78 -4.20 -6.94
CA LEU A 310 -12.34 -5.31 -6.16
C LEU A 310 -11.27 -6.33 -5.77
N ARG A 311 -10.36 -6.68 -6.68
CA ARG A 311 -9.23 -7.58 -6.37
C ARG A 311 -8.32 -7.03 -5.28
N THR A 312 -8.19 -5.72 -5.17
CA THR A 312 -7.37 -5.07 -4.14
C THR A 312 -8.01 -5.18 -2.75
N LEU A 313 -9.34 -5.29 -2.67
CA LEU A 313 -10.06 -5.56 -1.43
C LEU A 313 -10.00 -7.04 -1.02
N ARG A 314 -9.58 -7.93 -1.94
CA ARG A 314 -9.36 -9.34 -1.65
C ARG A 314 -7.98 -9.54 -1.07
N PHE A 315 -7.93 -9.76 0.24
CA PHE A 315 -6.72 -10.23 0.89
C PHE A 315 -6.87 -11.73 1.15
N THR A 316 -5.87 -12.52 0.77
CA THR A 316 -5.66 -13.85 1.36
C THR A 316 -5.02 -13.65 2.73
N GLU A 317 -5.79 -13.83 3.81
CA GLU A 317 -5.22 -13.93 5.15
C GLU A 317 -4.48 -15.28 5.28
N GLY A 318 -3.15 -15.26 5.13
CA GLY A 318 -2.27 -16.43 5.26
C GLY A 318 -2.01 -17.19 3.95
N GLN A 319 -1.27 -18.30 4.05
CA GLN A 319 -0.87 -19.12 2.89
C GLN A 319 -2.01 -19.97 2.29
N SER A 320 -3.18 -20.02 2.93
CA SER A 320 -4.32 -20.74 2.37
C SER A 320 -5.11 -19.81 1.44
N GLN A 321 -5.16 -20.16 0.15
CA GLN A 321 -6.01 -19.47 -0.85
C GLN A 321 -7.50 -19.44 -0.45
N ASP A 322 -7.93 -20.24 0.53
CA ASP A 322 -9.33 -20.47 0.82
C ASP A 322 -9.95 -19.53 1.87
N GLN A 323 -9.15 -18.67 2.53
CA GLN A 323 -9.61 -17.80 3.63
C GLN A 323 -9.66 -16.30 3.28
N GLY A 324 -9.77 -15.98 1.99
CA GLY A 324 -9.76 -14.59 1.53
C GLY A 324 -11.03 -13.79 1.82
N LEU A 325 -10.89 -12.46 1.82
CA LEU A 325 -12.03 -11.55 1.68
C LEU A 325 -12.50 -11.54 0.23
N GLU A 326 -13.80 -11.42 0.04
CA GLU A 326 -14.45 -11.18 -1.25
C GLU A 326 -15.14 -9.82 -1.21
N ALA A 327 -15.26 -9.15 -2.35
CA ALA A 327 -15.88 -7.82 -2.43
C ALA A 327 -16.73 -7.67 -3.68
N ASP A 328 -17.90 -7.04 -3.53
CA ASP A 328 -18.85 -6.74 -4.59
C ASP A 328 -19.43 -5.34 -4.47
N VAL A 329 -19.83 -4.77 -5.60
CA VAL A 329 -20.60 -3.53 -5.64
C VAL A 329 -22.00 -3.81 -6.15
N LEU A 330 -22.99 -3.40 -5.35
CA LEU A 330 -24.41 -3.45 -5.69
C LEU A 330 -24.88 -2.04 -6.02
N ALA A 331 -25.38 -1.77 -7.23
CA ALA A 331 -26.05 -0.52 -7.55
C ALA A 331 -27.49 -0.52 -7.01
N ALA A 332 -27.91 0.61 -6.45
CA ALA A 332 -29.29 0.84 -6.07
C ALA A 332 -30.10 1.29 -7.30
N VAL A 333 -31.08 0.49 -7.70
CA VAL A 333 -31.98 0.77 -8.82
C VAL A 333 -33.37 1.04 -8.26
N THR A 334 -33.89 2.25 -8.47
CA THR A 334 -35.23 2.61 -7.97
C THR A 334 -36.27 2.45 -9.07
N GLU A 335 -37.23 1.54 -8.86
CA GLU A 335 -38.36 1.28 -9.74
C GLU A 335 -39.68 1.56 -9.00
N GLY A 336 -40.29 2.71 -9.29
CA GLY A 336 -41.50 3.15 -8.60
C GLY A 336 -41.24 3.40 -7.11
N GLN A 337 -41.84 2.58 -6.24
CA GLN A 337 -41.65 2.62 -4.80
C GLN A 337 -40.62 1.61 -4.29
N VAL A 338 -40.01 0.81 -5.16
CA VAL A 338 -39.08 -0.24 -4.74
C VAL A 338 -37.65 0.15 -5.13
N VAL A 339 -36.69 -0.09 -4.24
CA VAL A 339 -35.26 -0.03 -4.51
C VAL A 339 -34.74 -1.45 -4.59
N HIS A 340 -34.23 -1.83 -5.74
CA HIS A 340 -33.52 -3.08 -5.98
C HIS A 340 -32.01 -2.86 -5.87
N PHE A 341 -31.28 -3.91 -5.51
CA PHE A 341 -29.83 -3.89 -5.47
C PHE A 341 -29.27 -4.91 -6.45
N ASP A 342 -28.66 -4.42 -7.52
CA ASP A 342 -28.14 -5.26 -8.60
C ASP A 342 -26.62 -5.20 -8.64
N LEU A 343 -25.98 -6.34 -8.91
CA LEU A 343 -24.53 -6.38 -9.13
C LEU A 343 -24.16 -5.48 -10.33
N VAL A 344 -23.28 -4.51 -10.11
CA VAL A 344 -22.86 -3.58 -11.18
C VAL A 344 -22.06 -4.31 -12.26
N PHE A 345 -21.25 -5.28 -11.83
CA PHE A 345 -20.52 -6.19 -12.69
C PHE A 345 -20.64 -7.60 -12.13
N PRO A 346 -20.46 -8.65 -12.95
CA PRO A 346 -20.48 -10.02 -12.45
C PRO A 346 -19.56 -10.14 -11.25
N SER A 347 -20.05 -10.81 -10.20
CA SER A 347 -19.20 -11.11 -9.05
C SER A 347 -17.93 -11.76 -9.56
N THR A 348 -16.86 -11.36 -8.92
CA THR A 348 -15.54 -11.92 -9.18
C THR A 348 -15.42 -13.40 -8.79
N ALA A 349 -16.39 -13.94 -8.05
CA ALA A 349 -16.59 -15.36 -7.81
C ALA A 349 -18.00 -15.76 -8.30
N GLU A 350 -18.07 -16.59 -9.34
CA GLU A 350 -19.34 -16.96 -10.00
C GLU A 350 -20.32 -17.66 -9.04
N SER A 351 -19.79 -18.40 -8.07
CA SER A 351 -20.58 -19.03 -6.99
C SER A 351 -21.23 -18.00 -6.06
N HIS A 352 -20.63 -16.82 -5.90
CA HIS A 352 -21.11 -15.78 -5.00
C HIS A 352 -22.34 -15.06 -5.58
N ALA A 353 -22.37 -14.81 -6.89
CA ALA A 353 -23.49 -14.11 -7.54
C ALA A 353 -24.84 -14.83 -7.39
N ARG A 354 -24.84 -16.17 -7.28
CA ARG A 354 -26.07 -16.97 -7.11
C ARG A 354 -26.63 -16.92 -5.69
N LEU A 355 -25.82 -16.46 -4.73
CA LEU A 355 -26.08 -16.56 -3.30
C LEU A 355 -26.25 -15.19 -2.64
N VAL A 356 -26.21 -14.11 -3.41
CA VAL A 356 -26.68 -12.79 -2.98
C VAL A 356 -28.21 -12.82 -3.07
N PRO A 357 -28.96 -12.80 -1.95
CA PRO A 357 -30.41 -12.80 -2.00
C PRO A 357 -30.91 -11.57 -2.75
N LYS A 358 -32.13 -11.66 -3.31
CA LYS A 358 -32.78 -10.50 -3.95
C LYS A 358 -33.08 -9.46 -2.88
N MET A 359 -32.24 -8.44 -2.81
CA MET A 359 -32.33 -7.38 -1.81
C MET A 359 -33.25 -6.28 -2.33
N GLN A 360 -34.24 -5.90 -1.54
CA GLN A 360 -35.19 -4.85 -1.88
C GLN A 360 -35.49 -3.95 -0.68
N LEU A 361 -35.80 -2.70 -0.96
CA LEU A 361 -36.39 -1.77 0.01
C LEU A 361 -37.63 -1.13 -0.60
N VAL A 362 -38.56 -0.72 0.25
CA VAL A 362 -39.81 -0.09 -0.19
C VAL A 362 -39.93 1.31 0.39
N TYR A 363 -40.30 2.27 -0.47
CA TYR A 363 -40.74 3.60 -0.09
C TYR A 363 -42.22 3.56 0.27
N GLY A 364 -42.54 4.11 1.44
CA GLY A 364 -43.93 4.32 1.85
C GLY A 364 -44.64 5.38 0.98
N PRO A 365 -45.96 5.56 1.17
CA PRO A 365 -46.76 6.53 0.44
C PRO A 365 -46.23 7.97 0.48
N SER A 366 -45.55 8.34 1.59
CA SER A 366 -44.93 9.65 1.78
C SER A 366 -43.53 9.79 1.16
N ARG A 367 -43.06 8.81 0.37
CA ARG A 367 -41.67 8.69 -0.12
C ARG A 367 -40.61 8.60 0.98
N GLN A 368 -41.02 8.22 2.19
CA GLN A 368 -40.06 7.83 3.22
C GLN A 368 -39.62 6.38 2.98
N LEU A 369 -38.32 6.11 3.11
CA LEU A 369 -37.80 4.75 3.02
C LEU A 369 -38.23 3.98 4.27
N LEU A 370 -38.98 2.89 4.09
CA LEU A 370 -39.42 2.04 5.20
C LEU A 370 -38.24 1.28 5.80
N GLU A 371 -38.31 0.99 7.10
CA GLU A 371 -37.31 0.15 7.76
C GLU A 371 -37.30 -1.25 7.15
N PRO A 372 -36.13 -1.76 6.73
CA PRO A 372 -36.03 -3.13 6.23
C PRO A 372 -36.52 -4.13 7.28
N GLN A 373 -37.13 -5.20 6.80
CA GLN A 373 -37.71 -6.27 7.59
C GLN A 373 -36.76 -7.47 7.69
N ALA A 374 -37.11 -8.42 8.55
CA ALA A 374 -36.47 -9.73 8.57
C ALA A 374 -36.63 -10.40 7.19
N GLY A 375 -35.52 -10.88 6.61
CA GLY A 375 -35.50 -11.51 5.28
C GLY A 375 -35.06 -10.62 4.12
N ASP A 376 -34.98 -9.29 4.31
CA ASP A 376 -34.55 -8.37 3.23
C ASP A 376 -33.03 -8.46 2.92
N GLY A 377 -32.27 -9.08 3.83
CA GLY A 377 -30.80 -9.19 3.74
C GLY A 377 -30.07 -7.96 4.27
N ILE A 378 -28.73 -8.01 4.29
CA ILE A 378 -27.90 -6.98 4.95
C ILE A 378 -27.82 -5.64 4.22
N ALA A 379 -27.79 -5.67 2.89
CA ALA A 379 -27.54 -4.48 2.09
C ALA A 379 -28.68 -3.44 2.21
N PRO A 380 -29.96 -3.85 2.25
CA PRO A 380 -31.07 -2.98 2.62
C PRO A 380 -30.88 -2.24 3.94
N TYR A 381 -30.35 -2.90 4.99
CA TYR A 381 -30.07 -2.23 6.27
C TYR A 381 -28.98 -1.16 6.15
N ALA A 382 -27.89 -1.44 5.43
CA ALA A 382 -26.82 -0.46 5.20
C ALA A 382 -27.34 0.77 4.44
N TYR A 383 -28.14 0.54 3.40
CA TYR A 383 -28.77 1.62 2.62
C TYR A 383 -29.77 2.43 3.45
N TRP A 384 -30.66 1.74 4.18
CA TRP A 384 -31.64 2.40 5.04
C TRP A 384 -30.98 3.23 6.14
N ALA A 385 -29.99 2.66 6.84
CA ALA A 385 -29.25 3.37 7.88
C ALA A 385 -28.56 4.62 7.31
N ALA A 386 -27.96 4.51 6.12
CA ALA A 386 -27.36 5.65 5.46
C ALA A 386 -28.34 6.77 5.11
N VAL A 387 -29.50 6.42 4.56
CA VAL A 387 -30.53 7.40 4.15
C VAL A 387 -31.19 8.07 5.36
N GLN A 388 -31.53 7.29 6.38
CA GLN A 388 -32.30 7.78 7.54
C GLN A 388 -31.42 8.41 8.62
N ILE A 389 -30.23 7.84 8.84
CA ILE A 389 -29.39 8.14 10.01
C ILE A 389 -28.13 8.92 9.62
N GLY A 390 -27.74 8.89 8.34
CA GLY A 390 -26.56 9.58 7.81
C GLY A 390 -25.27 8.78 8.07
N SER A 391 -24.69 8.21 7.01
CA SER A 391 -23.57 7.24 6.99
C SER A 391 -23.77 6.02 7.92
N GLY A 392 -23.61 4.82 7.38
CA GLY A 392 -23.83 3.60 8.15
C GLY A 392 -23.09 2.41 7.59
N VAL A 393 -22.67 1.53 8.51
CA VAL A 393 -22.07 0.24 8.21
C VAL A 393 -22.94 -0.83 8.87
N ALA A 394 -23.31 -1.86 8.10
CA ALA A 394 -24.02 -3.02 8.59
C ALA A 394 -23.09 -4.23 8.62
N LEU A 395 -23.13 -5.01 9.69
CA LEU A 395 -22.34 -6.21 9.88
C LEU A 395 -23.25 -7.37 10.27
N ALA A 396 -23.24 -8.44 9.48
CA ALA A 396 -23.82 -9.72 9.84
C ALA A 396 -22.69 -10.69 10.21
N ARG A 397 -22.64 -11.11 11.47
CA ARG A 397 -21.66 -12.09 11.95
C ARG A 397 -22.25 -13.49 11.85
N ASP A 398 -21.51 -14.38 11.21
CA ASP A 398 -21.86 -15.79 11.13
C ASP A 398 -23.28 -16.08 10.62
N VAL A 399 -23.54 -15.75 9.34
CA VAL A 399 -24.85 -15.93 8.66
C VAL A 399 -25.33 -17.39 8.60
N HIS A 400 -24.49 -18.36 8.98
CA HIS A 400 -24.88 -19.76 9.08
C HIS A 400 -25.46 -20.12 10.44
N LYS A 401 -25.05 -19.41 11.51
CA LYS A 401 -25.50 -19.67 12.88
C LYS A 401 -26.44 -18.61 13.42
N SER A 402 -26.29 -17.37 12.98
CA SER A 402 -27.09 -16.24 13.43
C SER A 402 -27.65 -15.47 12.24
N ALA A 403 -28.87 -14.99 12.44
CA ALA A 403 -29.54 -14.10 11.50
C ALA A 403 -29.42 -12.63 11.93
N ASP A 404 -28.61 -12.34 12.96
CA ASP A 404 -28.56 -11.02 13.55
C ASP A 404 -27.65 -10.07 12.77
N ILE A 405 -28.07 -8.81 12.69
CA ILE A 405 -27.25 -7.73 12.15
C ILE A 405 -26.96 -6.72 13.24
N GLU A 406 -25.70 -6.33 13.32
CA GLU A 406 -25.26 -5.14 14.04
C GLU A 406 -25.13 -4.02 13.00
N TYR A 407 -26.00 -3.02 13.07
CA TYR A 407 -25.76 -1.78 12.34
C TYR A 407 -25.10 -0.76 13.25
N TRP A 408 -24.19 0.00 12.67
CA TRP A 408 -23.35 0.91 13.43
C TRP A 408 -23.56 2.33 12.93
N LYS A 409 -24.09 3.18 13.81
CA LYS A 409 -24.28 4.60 13.56
C LYS A 409 -23.03 5.37 13.94
N ARG A 410 -22.54 6.22 13.04
CA ARG A 410 -21.48 7.19 13.35
C ARG A 410 -22.09 8.40 14.06
N GLU A 411 -21.76 8.61 15.34
CA GLU A 411 -22.12 9.83 16.06
C GLU A 411 -21.10 10.93 15.80
N ILE A 412 -21.51 12.00 15.10
CA ILE A 412 -20.64 13.13 14.70
C ILE A 412 -20.41 14.11 15.87
N LYS A 413 -21.13 13.96 16.99
CA LYS A 413 -21.05 14.90 18.12
C LYS A 413 -19.75 14.83 18.93
N GLU A 414 -18.90 13.83 18.70
CA GLU A 414 -17.61 13.68 19.38
C GLU A 414 -16.42 13.77 18.40
N PRO A 415 -15.26 14.29 18.85
CA PRO A 415 -14.06 14.46 18.00
C PRO A 415 -13.49 13.12 17.47
N LYS A 416 -13.93 12.00 18.03
CA LYS A 416 -13.68 10.65 17.52
C LYS A 416 -15.04 10.08 17.15
N GLY A 417 -15.29 9.79 15.87
CA GLY A 417 -16.56 9.19 15.46
C GLY A 417 -16.77 7.88 16.21
N VAL A 418 -17.77 7.83 17.09
CA VAL A 418 -18.14 6.62 17.83
C VAL A 418 -19.17 5.86 17.01
N TYR A 419 -18.93 4.57 16.83
CA TYR A 419 -19.89 3.64 16.27
C TYR A 419 -20.68 3.04 17.43
N ARG A 420 -22.01 3.19 17.44
CA ARG A 420 -22.88 2.49 18.40
C ARG A 420 -23.60 1.33 17.71
N PRO A 421 -23.50 0.10 18.24
CA PRO A 421 -24.18 -1.04 17.66
C PRO A 421 -25.66 -0.95 17.98
N VAL A 422 -26.49 -1.28 16.99
CA VAL A 422 -27.88 -1.63 17.22
C VAL A 422 -28.12 -2.99 16.59
N LYS A 423 -28.60 -3.90 17.42
CA LYS A 423 -28.84 -5.29 17.05
C LYS A 423 -30.26 -5.48 16.53
N LYS A 424 -30.40 -6.20 15.42
CA LYS A 424 -31.68 -6.63 14.84
C LYS A 424 -31.63 -8.13 14.58
N GLU A 425 -32.67 -8.85 14.98
CA GLU A 425 -32.72 -10.32 14.92
C GLU A 425 -33.43 -10.83 13.65
N GLY A 426 -33.04 -12.03 13.18
CA GLY A 426 -33.85 -12.79 12.20
C GLY A 426 -33.73 -12.40 10.72
N ILE A 427 -32.63 -11.76 10.29
CA ILE A 427 -32.52 -11.12 8.97
C ILE A 427 -32.10 -12.07 7.83
N TYR A 428 -31.28 -13.07 8.11
CA TYR A 428 -31.01 -14.15 7.16
C TYR A 428 -31.89 -15.35 7.44
N ALA A 429 -32.61 -15.83 6.43
CA ALA A 429 -33.12 -17.19 6.46
C ALA A 429 -31.91 -18.13 6.39
N PRO A 430 -31.70 -19.04 7.37
CA PRO A 430 -30.63 -20.02 7.27
C PRO A 430 -30.84 -20.82 6.00
N ALA A 431 -29.89 -20.73 5.08
CA ALA A 431 -29.90 -21.55 3.89
C ALA A 431 -29.87 -23.03 4.31
N ARG A 432 -30.74 -23.86 3.70
CA ARG A 432 -30.86 -25.27 4.06
C ARG A 432 -30.04 -26.11 3.07
N GLY A 433 -29.12 -26.93 3.59
CA GLY A 433 -28.34 -27.86 2.77
C GLY A 433 -27.25 -27.19 1.95
N THR A 434 -27.10 -27.60 0.68
CA THR A 434 -26.05 -27.16 -0.25
C THR A 434 -26.15 -25.69 -0.67
N ASP A 435 -27.25 -25.01 -0.33
CA ASP A 435 -27.52 -23.62 -0.70
C ASP A 435 -26.91 -22.60 0.29
N SER A 436 -26.09 -23.07 1.23
CA SER A 436 -25.43 -22.20 2.20
C SER A 436 -24.51 -21.20 1.51
N PRO A 437 -24.58 -19.90 1.87
CA PRO A 437 -23.70 -18.90 1.28
C PRO A 437 -22.24 -19.31 1.55
N PRO A 438 -21.31 -19.06 0.62
CA PRO A 438 -19.92 -19.52 0.73
C PRO A 438 -19.14 -18.68 1.76
N TYR A 439 -19.76 -17.63 2.29
CA TYR A 439 -19.26 -16.75 3.33
C TYR A 439 -20.04 -16.93 4.62
N ARG A 440 -19.39 -16.56 5.72
CA ARG A 440 -19.97 -16.55 7.06
C ARG A 440 -20.20 -15.15 7.57
N THR A 441 -19.45 -14.15 7.12
CA THR A 441 -19.62 -12.77 7.58
C THR A 441 -19.78 -11.84 6.40
N VAL A 442 -20.65 -10.83 6.54
CA VAL A 442 -20.84 -9.77 5.55
C VAL A 442 -20.75 -8.42 6.21
N LEU A 443 -19.91 -7.55 5.66
CA LEU A 443 -19.80 -6.14 5.99
C LEU A 443 -20.33 -5.32 4.80
N SER A 444 -21.32 -4.46 5.02
CA SER A 444 -21.93 -3.65 3.97
C SER A 444 -21.89 -2.17 4.33
N THR A 445 -21.53 -1.33 3.36
CA THR A 445 -21.46 0.12 3.50
C THR A 445 -21.86 0.82 2.20
N ILE A 446 -22.28 2.07 2.29
CA ILE A 446 -22.74 2.85 1.13
C ILE A 446 -21.63 3.38 0.25
N ILE A 447 -21.92 3.45 -1.05
CA ILE A 447 -21.13 4.17 -2.05
C ILE A 447 -21.86 5.48 -2.35
N GLN A 448 -21.26 6.59 -1.93
CA GLN A 448 -21.82 7.93 -2.12
C GLN A 448 -21.30 8.58 -3.39
N LEU A 449 -22.18 9.32 -4.07
CA LEU A 449 -21.86 10.20 -5.19
C LEU A 449 -22.11 11.65 -4.80
N THR A 450 -21.17 12.52 -5.11
CA THR A 450 -21.33 13.95 -4.84
C THR A 450 -22.27 14.57 -5.86
N LYS A 451 -23.45 15.05 -5.44
CA LYS A 451 -24.37 15.81 -6.31
C LYS A 451 -23.83 17.19 -6.61
N LYS A 452 -23.39 17.87 -5.56
CA LYS A 452 -22.95 19.26 -5.59
C LYS A 452 -21.85 19.43 -4.57
N ALA A 453 -20.67 19.80 -5.04
CA ALA A 453 -19.59 20.25 -4.17
C ALA A 453 -20.03 21.55 -3.50
N SER A 454 -19.81 21.66 -2.19
CA SER A 454 -19.92 22.95 -1.53
C SER A 454 -18.82 23.89 -2.02
N GLY A 455 -19.15 25.17 -2.21
CA GLY A 455 -18.15 26.21 -2.44
C GLY A 455 -17.34 26.57 -1.18
N LYS A 456 -17.78 26.12 -0.01
CA LYS A 456 -17.11 26.30 1.29
C LYS A 456 -16.70 24.94 1.86
N PRO A 457 -15.45 24.76 2.33
CA PRO A 457 -15.01 23.53 2.98
C PRO A 457 -15.85 23.12 4.21
N SER A 458 -16.54 24.07 4.84
CA SER A 458 -17.38 23.86 6.02
C SER A 458 -18.74 23.23 5.73
N ASP A 459 -19.26 23.34 4.51
CA ASP A 459 -20.63 22.90 4.26
C ASP A 459 -20.63 21.45 3.82
N VAL A 460 -21.59 20.68 4.34
CA VAL A 460 -21.78 19.28 4.01
C VAL A 460 -22.18 19.18 2.53
N ALA A 461 -21.35 18.49 1.74
CA ALA A 461 -21.68 18.22 0.35
C ALA A 461 -22.97 17.39 0.27
N SER A 462 -23.90 17.78 -0.59
CA SER A 462 -25.08 16.95 -0.87
C SER A 462 -24.64 15.74 -1.69
N TRP A 463 -25.11 14.56 -1.29
CA TRP A 463 -24.76 13.29 -1.94
C TRP A 463 -26.01 12.52 -2.40
N ASP A 464 -25.78 11.56 -3.30
CA ASP A 464 -26.68 10.47 -3.68
C ASP A 464 -26.07 9.14 -3.25
N CYS A 465 -26.92 8.16 -2.92
CA CYS A 465 -26.46 6.78 -2.79
C CYS A 465 -26.45 6.13 -4.18
N PHE A 466 -25.27 5.79 -4.68
CA PHE A 466 -25.14 4.98 -5.90
C PHE A 466 -25.47 3.53 -5.66
N GLY A 467 -25.06 3.03 -4.49
CA GLY A 467 -25.05 1.61 -4.23
C GLY A 467 -24.37 1.26 -2.92
N LEU A 468 -23.95 0.01 -2.81
CA LEU A 468 -23.35 -0.59 -1.62
C LEU A 468 -22.07 -1.31 -2.01
N LEU A 469 -21.07 -1.21 -1.14
CA LEU A 469 -19.90 -2.08 -1.12
C LEU A 469 -20.19 -3.20 -0.11
N ASN A 470 -20.24 -4.44 -0.58
CA ASN A 470 -20.30 -5.62 0.27
C ASN A 470 -18.92 -6.26 0.32
N ILE A 471 -18.45 -6.58 1.53
CA ILE A 471 -17.22 -7.33 1.78
C ILE A 471 -17.60 -8.57 2.56
N THR A 472 -17.28 -9.75 2.03
CA THR A 472 -17.64 -11.03 2.65
C THR A 472 -16.40 -11.81 3.05
N SER A 473 -16.56 -12.70 4.03
CA SER A 473 -15.48 -13.58 4.49
C SER A 473 -16.04 -14.92 4.92
N LYS A 474 -15.25 -15.99 4.74
CA LYS A 474 -15.57 -17.32 5.28
C LYS A 474 -15.37 -17.43 6.80
N LYS A 475 -14.69 -16.48 7.44
CA LYS A 475 -14.54 -16.45 8.90
C LYS A 475 -15.76 -15.78 9.56
N PRO A 476 -16.28 -16.29 10.69
CA PRO A 476 -17.46 -15.74 11.38
C PRO A 476 -17.23 -14.40 12.10
N ASP A 477 -15.98 -14.07 12.37
CA ASP A 477 -15.50 -12.93 13.13
C ASP A 477 -14.51 -12.07 12.31
N ALA A 478 -14.65 -12.15 10.98
CA ALA A 478 -13.77 -11.54 10.01
C ALA A 478 -13.72 -10.02 10.01
N PHE A 479 -14.52 -9.31 10.83
CA PHE A 479 -14.57 -7.86 10.91
C PHE A 479 -14.68 -7.40 12.38
N ALA A 480 -13.80 -6.48 12.75
CA ALA A 480 -13.80 -5.73 14.00
C ALA A 480 -14.30 -4.29 13.75
N VAL A 481 -14.54 -3.51 14.80
CA VAL A 481 -15.10 -2.15 14.66
C VAL A 481 -14.18 -1.23 13.83
N GLN A 482 -12.87 -1.44 13.89
CA GLN A 482 -11.90 -0.67 13.09
C GLN A 482 -12.04 -0.93 11.59
N ASP A 483 -12.65 -2.05 11.16
CA ASP A 483 -12.95 -2.31 9.75
C ASP A 483 -13.96 -1.34 9.17
N PHE A 484 -14.81 -0.73 9.99
CA PHE A 484 -15.92 0.09 9.50
C PHE A 484 -15.39 1.35 8.83
N ALA A 485 -14.43 2.01 9.46
CA ALA A 485 -13.75 3.17 8.87
C ALA A 485 -13.00 2.80 7.58
N TRP A 486 -12.39 1.62 7.54
CA TRP A 486 -11.73 1.11 6.34
C TRP A 486 -12.73 0.86 5.20
N ALA A 487 -13.84 0.18 5.46
CA ALA A 487 -14.87 -0.09 4.48
C ALA A 487 -15.53 1.20 3.96
N GLU A 488 -15.86 2.15 4.85
CA GLU A 488 -16.37 3.48 4.47
C GLU A 488 -15.37 4.21 3.56
N ALA A 489 -14.08 4.21 3.91
CA ALA A 489 -13.04 4.82 3.08
C ALA A 489 -12.92 4.16 1.70
N ALA A 490 -12.96 2.83 1.64
CA ALA A 490 -12.95 2.08 0.39
C ALA A 490 -14.17 2.43 -0.48
N ALA A 491 -15.36 2.46 0.12
CA ALA A 491 -16.59 2.79 -0.58
C ALA A 491 -16.62 4.25 -1.07
N SER A 492 -16.02 5.19 -0.32
CA SER A 492 -15.83 6.57 -0.75
C SER A 492 -14.91 6.67 -1.97
N LEU A 493 -13.80 5.92 -2.00
CA LEU A 493 -12.90 5.88 -3.16
C LEU A 493 -13.59 5.28 -4.39
N ILE A 494 -14.37 4.21 -4.21
CA ILE A 494 -15.20 3.60 -5.26
C ILE A 494 -16.25 4.60 -5.77
N GLY A 495 -16.88 5.37 -4.88
CA GLY A 495 -17.80 6.45 -5.24
C GLY A 495 -17.15 7.50 -6.14
N SER A 496 -15.92 7.91 -5.79
CA SER A 496 -15.12 8.81 -6.62
C SER A 496 -14.89 8.24 -8.03
N PHE A 497 -14.50 6.97 -8.12
CA PHE A 497 -14.35 6.26 -9.41
C PHE A 497 -15.63 6.31 -10.27
N TYR A 498 -16.79 5.95 -9.70
CA TYR A 498 -18.06 5.98 -10.42
C TYR A 498 -18.51 7.40 -10.77
N GLN A 499 -18.22 8.39 -9.92
CA GLN A 499 -18.48 9.79 -10.22
C GLN A 499 -17.79 10.22 -11.51
N SER A 500 -16.51 9.87 -11.67
CA SER A 500 -15.75 10.19 -12.89
C SER A 500 -16.25 9.44 -14.12
N TYR A 501 -16.62 8.17 -13.96
CA TYR A 501 -17.25 7.41 -15.05
C TYR A 501 -18.53 8.11 -15.54
N LEU A 502 -19.44 8.45 -14.63
CA LEU A 502 -20.71 9.09 -14.97
C LEU A 502 -20.53 10.48 -15.60
N CYS A 503 -19.60 11.28 -15.06
CA CYS A 503 -19.27 12.60 -15.61
C CYS A 503 -18.72 12.49 -17.03
N SER A 504 -17.76 11.60 -17.27
CA SER A 504 -17.16 11.40 -18.59
C SER A 504 -18.15 10.81 -19.60
N SER A 505 -19.00 9.87 -19.17
CA SER A 505 -20.05 9.30 -20.01
C SER A 505 -21.02 10.37 -20.50
N LYS A 506 -21.54 11.22 -19.59
CA LYS A 506 -22.41 12.36 -19.94
C LYS A 506 -21.73 13.32 -20.92
N ARG A 507 -20.45 13.61 -20.72
CA ARG A 507 -19.65 14.48 -21.61
C ARG A 507 -19.51 13.89 -23.02
N ILE A 508 -19.23 12.60 -23.13
CA ILE A 508 -19.10 11.90 -24.42
C ILE A 508 -20.43 11.92 -25.17
N VAL A 509 -21.54 11.57 -24.50
CA VAL A 509 -22.89 11.59 -25.09
C VAL A 509 -23.27 13.00 -25.58
N LYS A 510 -22.97 14.05 -24.79
CA LYS A 510 -23.21 15.45 -25.19
C LYS A 510 -22.42 15.82 -26.46
N THR A 511 -21.15 15.42 -26.54
CA THR A 511 -20.29 15.66 -27.71
C THR A 511 -20.83 14.97 -28.97
N LEU A 512 -21.31 13.73 -28.85
CA LEU A 512 -21.91 12.98 -29.98
C LEU A 512 -23.21 13.62 -30.47
N ARG A 513 -24.09 14.06 -29.56
CA ARG A 513 -25.32 14.78 -29.92
C ARG A 513 -25.04 16.09 -30.66
N ASN A 514 -24.04 16.85 -30.21
CA ASN A 514 -23.66 18.12 -30.85
C ASN A 514 -23.13 17.92 -32.28
N ARG A 515 -22.36 16.85 -32.54
CA ARG A 515 -21.89 16.48 -33.88
C ARG A 515 -23.03 16.11 -34.83
N ASN A 516 -24.04 15.39 -34.33
CA ASN A 516 -25.19 14.98 -35.14
C ASN A 516 -26.19 16.14 -35.38
N GLY A 517 -26.25 17.11 -34.47
CA GLY A 517 -27.14 18.28 -34.59
C GLY A 517 -26.65 19.35 -35.56
N SER A 518 -25.33 19.58 -35.66
CA SER A 518 -24.75 20.58 -36.57
C SER A 518 -24.90 20.20 -38.06
N GLY A 519 -24.91 18.90 -38.38
CA GLY A 519 -25.08 18.40 -39.75
C GLY A 519 -26.47 18.68 -40.36
N LYS A 520 -27.51 18.90 -39.55
CA LYS A 520 -28.87 19.17 -40.05
C LYS A 520 -29.15 20.64 -40.39
N ARG A 521 -28.32 21.59 -39.94
CA ARG A 521 -28.57 23.04 -40.17
C ARG A 521 -28.09 23.55 -41.53
N ASN A 522 -27.21 22.83 -42.24
CA ASN A 522 -26.65 23.26 -43.53
C ASN A 522 -27.41 22.78 -44.78
N LYS A 523 -28.57 22.12 -44.65
CA LYS A 523 -29.36 21.64 -45.80
C LYS A 523 -30.58 22.50 -46.17
N LYS A 524 -30.77 23.69 -45.56
CA LYS A 524 -31.97 24.52 -45.75
C LYS A 524 -31.77 25.89 -46.45
N THR A 525 -30.61 26.17 -47.05
CA THR A 525 -30.35 27.43 -47.77
C THR A 525 -30.17 27.31 -49.30
N GLY A 526 -30.42 26.13 -49.88
CA GLY A 526 -30.49 25.97 -51.34
C GLY A 526 -31.92 26.09 -51.85
N GLY A 527 -32.42 27.31 -52.08
CA GLY A 527 -33.79 27.50 -52.57
C GLY A 527 -34.20 28.95 -52.79
N ARG A 528 -33.47 29.68 -53.65
CA ARG A 528 -34.01 30.86 -54.34
C ARG A 528 -33.36 30.98 -55.72
N THR A 529 -33.88 30.19 -56.65
CA THR A 529 -33.85 30.50 -58.09
C THR A 529 -35.00 31.47 -58.39
N ARG A 530 -34.72 32.51 -59.16
CA ARG A 530 -35.65 33.26 -60.05
C ARG A 530 -34.95 34.50 -60.62
N PRO A 531 -35.42 34.98 -61.77
CA PRO A 531 -35.47 34.36 -63.10
C PRO A 531 -34.29 34.82 -63.97
#